data_AF-A0A3Q3GL96-F1
#
_entry.id   AF-A0A3Q3GL96-F1
#
_cell.length_a   1.000
_cell.length_b   1.000
_cell.length_c   1.000
_cell.angle_alpha   90.00
_cell.angle_beta   90.00
_cell.angle_gamma   90.00
#
_symmetry.space_group_name_H-M   'P 1'
#
loop_
_entity.id
_entity.type
_entity.pdbx_description
1 polymer ?
#
loop_
_entity_poly.entity_id
_entity_poly.type
_entity_poly.pdbx_seq_one_letter_code
_entity_poly.pdbx_strand_id
1 'polypeptide(L)'
;MFQNDADDKEENSDDSDDADNINHDKRNAVEEMSAVYGEQWKEILGNNNFMDKKHFKKIPEFLKSKKKILSFRTAEELSAELVKYTRSSSEEDEEVKRWFWPLVKCVTVRVPNNDLLQNVTLVDLPGNGDCNKGRDKMWKGVVQDCSTVWIVTETKRAVAEKEAWEILESASRYLGNGGQCKRIHFICTHSDVITPPKGQSVVEAIRVRNKRVKVKVMKIFGEQRMVKRHFSDECFKVFTVSATKFQDKQLLEPADTEVPELQKILQKLNDNHSETRNYWYVSGAYGILSLIQGARCGGGATVKTEVSKVLTKTMKCGHEQVQKSMQEATDALEECLKRGVENSKSSCDDVLESFLCPEGKGKGSGFHKTLKCVIDNYGVHKTTAGKHLNLNEDLAAKLMDSIDEEFRKTFPTESNPGPFNGTISSFSLDTGKLIKNRKYKDVKLQLEFLRTEEEKIKIELQETIRQRKKEMYSGLTTTIKETMQTCYEDAQKCEGKGRLENTRKIIRQHVDANKNTMFEKAKDEMMSKLKNLKVCHIIS
;
A
#
# COMPACT_ATOMS: atom_id res chain seq x y z
N MET A 1 -3.22 -59.47 23.86
CA MET A 1 -4.51 -58.90 24.32
C MET A 1 -4.15 -58.02 25.50
N PHE A 2 -4.28 -56.69 25.34
CA PHE A 2 -4.12 -55.63 26.35
C PHE A 2 -2.72 -55.49 27.01
N GLN A 3 -2.23 -54.34 27.43
CA GLN A 3 -2.48 -52.90 27.23
C GLN A 3 -1.34 -52.20 27.98
N ASN A 4 -0.94 -51.03 27.48
CA ASN A 4 -0.32 -49.85 28.10
C ASN A 4 0.34 -49.97 29.48
N ASP A 5 1.54 -49.38 29.60
CA ASP A 5 1.73 -48.14 30.37
C ASP A 5 3.12 -47.59 30.11
N ALA A 6 3.19 -46.41 29.48
CA ALA A 6 4.37 -45.55 29.50
C ALA A 6 3.88 -44.12 29.52
N ASP A 7 4.06 -43.51 30.70
CA ASP A 7 3.87 -42.11 31.01
C ASP A 7 4.60 -41.20 30.02
N ASP A 8 3.85 -40.38 29.29
CA ASP A 8 4.40 -39.15 28.70
C ASP A 8 4.02 -37.98 29.59
N LYS A 9 5.04 -37.50 30.32
CA LYS A 9 5.02 -36.25 31.07
C LYS A 9 4.76 -35.10 30.10
N GLU A 10 3.66 -34.38 30.32
CA GLU A 10 3.39 -33.08 29.72
C GLU A 10 4.49 -32.09 30.14
N GLU A 11 5.43 -31.80 29.24
CA GLU A 11 6.23 -30.58 29.30
C GLU A 11 5.38 -29.40 28.85
N ASN A 12 4.90 -28.63 29.83
CA ASN A 12 4.35 -27.30 29.64
C ASN A 12 5.41 -26.35 29.08
N SER A 13 5.27 -25.91 27.83
CA SER A 13 5.84 -24.64 27.37
C SER A 13 5.09 -24.10 26.14
N ASP A 14 4.75 -22.81 26.21
CA ASP A 14 4.24 -21.91 25.15
C ASP A 14 2.70 -21.69 25.08
N ASP A 15 2.09 -21.38 26.22
CA ASP A 15 0.68 -20.96 26.37
C ASP A 15 0.49 -19.41 26.48
N SER A 16 1.54 -18.61 26.23
CA SER A 16 1.54 -17.14 26.48
C SER A 16 0.87 -16.32 25.39
N ASP A 17 1.06 -16.67 24.12
CA ASP A 17 1.00 -15.67 23.04
C ASP A 17 -0.42 -15.22 22.63
N ASP A 18 -1.44 -16.07 22.83
CA ASP A 18 -2.84 -15.78 22.46
C ASP A 18 -3.70 -15.30 23.65
N ALA A 19 -3.29 -15.60 24.89
CA ALA A 19 -3.86 -14.92 26.06
C ALA A 19 -3.54 -13.42 25.99
N ASP A 20 -2.35 -13.09 25.50
CA ASP A 20 -1.87 -11.72 25.35
C ASP A 20 -2.67 -10.89 24.33
N ASN A 21 -3.27 -11.48 23.30
CA ASN A 21 -4.01 -10.70 22.28
C ASN A 21 -5.44 -10.29 22.72
N ILE A 22 -6.18 -11.20 23.38
CA ILE A 22 -7.45 -10.83 24.06
C ILE A 22 -7.17 -9.84 25.19
N ASN A 23 -6.00 -9.95 25.82
CA ASN A 23 -5.51 -8.98 26.79
C ASN A 23 -5.18 -7.64 26.11
N HIS A 24 -4.61 -7.63 24.90
CA HIS A 24 -4.31 -6.41 24.12
C HIS A 24 -5.58 -5.63 23.73
N ASP A 25 -6.64 -6.28 23.25
CA ASP A 25 -7.90 -5.59 22.95
C ASP A 25 -8.53 -4.96 24.19
N LYS A 26 -8.54 -5.70 25.31
CA LYS A 26 -9.00 -5.18 26.59
C LYS A 26 -8.10 -4.03 27.08
N ARG A 27 -6.79 -4.15 26.91
CA ARG A 27 -5.79 -3.15 27.28
C ARG A 27 -5.96 -1.88 26.46
N ASN A 28 -6.13 -1.98 25.15
CA ASN A 28 -6.41 -0.85 24.26
C ASN A 28 -7.70 -0.15 24.69
N ALA A 29 -8.79 -0.89 24.95
CA ALA A 29 -10.04 -0.31 25.42
C ALA A 29 -9.86 0.39 26.78
N VAL A 30 -9.08 -0.19 27.69
CA VAL A 30 -8.73 0.43 28.99
C VAL A 30 -7.91 1.72 28.78
N GLU A 31 -6.95 1.71 27.86
CA GLU A 31 -6.10 2.87 27.55
C GLU A 31 -6.90 3.99 26.88
N GLU A 32 -7.81 3.68 25.96
CA GLU A 32 -8.75 4.62 25.34
C GLU A 32 -9.69 5.23 26.41
N MET A 33 -10.26 4.41 27.29
CA MET A 33 -11.14 4.86 28.37
C MET A 33 -10.37 5.72 29.38
N SER A 34 -9.14 5.34 29.73
CA SER A 34 -8.26 6.12 30.60
C SER A 34 -7.88 7.46 29.95
N ALA A 35 -7.63 7.48 28.65
CA ALA A 35 -7.36 8.71 27.90
C ALA A 35 -8.53 9.70 27.96
N VAL A 36 -9.79 9.24 27.86
CA VAL A 36 -10.99 10.10 27.84
C VAL A 36 -11.55 10.43 29.23
N TYR A 37 -11.49 9.49 30.18
CA TYR A 37 -12.12 9.64 31.50
C TYR A 37 -11.15 9.69 32.69
N GLY A 38 -9.87 9.39 32.48
CA GLY A 38 -8.85 9.42 33.53
C GLY A 38 -8.95 8.18 34.42
N GLU A 39 -8.34 8.21 35.60
CA GLU A 39 -8.34 7.07 36.55
C GLU A 39 -9.76 6.67 37.00
N GLN A 40 -10.71 7.62 36.97
CA GLN A 40 -12.12 7.42 37.35
C GLN A 40 -12.97 6.76 36.26
N TRP A 41 -12.38 6.29 35.15
CA TRP A 41 -13.15 5.74 34.03
C TRP A 41 -14.05 4.57 34.43
N LYS A 42 -13.66 3.75 35.41
CA LYS A 42 -14.46 2.61 35.93
C LYS A 42 -15.71 3.07 36.67
N GLU A 43 -15.62 4.14 37.45
CA GLU A 43 -16.74 4.71 38.21
C GLU A 43 -17.73 5.43 37.29
N ILE A 44 -17.21 6.16 36.30
CA ILE A 44 -18.02 6.80 35.24
C ILE A 44 -18.74 5.72 34.42
N LEU A 45 -18.09 4.57 34.19
CA LEU A 45 -18.68 3.42 33.51
C LEU A 45 -19.85 2.82 34.29
N GLY A 46 -19.72 2.69 35.62
CA GLY A 46 -20.80 2.19 36.49
C GLY A 46 -22.00 3.13 36.59
N ASN A 47 -21.79 4.44 36.44
CA ASN A 47 -22.83 5.47 36.60
C ASN A 47 -23.51 5.89 35.28
N ASN A 48 -23.25 5.23 34.16
CA ASN A 48 -23.79 5.54 32.82
C ASN A 48 -23.60 7.01 32.36
N ASN A 49 -22.61 7.73 32.88
CA ASN A 49 -22.38 9.15 32.59
C ASN A 49 -21.44 9.37 31.40
N PHE A 50 -21.53 8.50 30.38
CA PHE A 50 -20.68 8.56 29.20
C PHE A 50 -20.98 9.78 28.34
N MET A 51 -19.97 10.25 27.60
CA MET A 51 -20.13 11.29 26.57
C MET A 51 -20.59 12.67 27.10
N ASP A 52 -20.63 12.89 28.42
CA ASP A 52 -20.83 14.22 28.98
C ASP A 52 -19.67 15.14 28.56
N LYS A 53 -20.02 16.28 27.98
CA LYS A 53 -19.10 17.31 27.47
C LYS A 53 -18.04 17.71 28.49
N LYS A 54 -18.30 17.59 29.80
CA LYS A 54 -17.33 17.90 30.86
C LYS A 54 -16.04 17.07 30.78
N HIS A 55 -16.09 15.84 30.28
CA HIS A 55 -14.93 14.95 30.19
C HIS A 55 -14.00 15.29 29.01
N PHE A 56 -14.51 15.99 27.99
CA PHE A 56 -13.80 16.29 26.75
C PHE A 56 -13.19 17.68 26.70
N LYS A 57 -13.13 18.41 27.83
CA LYS A 57 -12.59 19.79 27.87
C LYS A 57 -11.17 19.92 27.28
N LYS A 58 -10.33 18.89 27.43
CA LYS A 58 -8.95 18.87 26.89
C LYS A 58 -8.87 18.42 25.42
N ILE A 59 -9.90 17.73 24.94
CA ILE A 59 -10.02 17.18 23.57
C ILE A 59 -11.42 17.44 22.98
N PRO A 60 -11.89 18.70 22.93
CA PRO A 60 -13.24 19.02 22.45
C PRO A 60 -13.44 18.64 20.97
N GLU A 61 -12.35 18.48 20.22
CA GLU A 61 -12.33 18.06 18.82
C GLU A 61 -12.82 16.61 18.65
N PHE A 62 -12.64 15.76 19.66
CA PHE A 62 -13.08 14.36 19.65
C PHE A 62 -14.60 14.25 19.47
N LEU A 63 -15.39 15.01 20.24
CA LEU A 63 -16.86 15.02 20.15
C LEU A 63 -17.38 15.52 18.79
N LYS A 64 -16.57 16.30 18.08
CA LYS A 64 -16.93 16.89 16.79
C LYS A 64 -16.32 16.11 15.61
N SER A 65 -15.59 15.03 15.88
CA SER A 65 -14.78 14.31 14.89
C SER A 65 -13.91 15.24 14.03
N LYS A 66 -13.32 16.26 14.66
CA LYS A 66 -12.47 17.26 13.99
C LYS A 66 -10.99 16.98 14.24
N LYS A 67 -10.15 17.42 13.30
CA LYS A 67 -8.69 17.39 13.47
C LYS A 67 -8.27 18.39 14.54
N LYS A 68 -7.38 17.97 15.45
CA LYS A 68 -6.67 18.88 16.34
C LYS A 68 -5.48 19.48 15.59
N ILE A 69 -5.36 20.81 15.61
CA ILE A 69 -4.24 21.53 14.99
C ILE A 69 -3.37 22.08 16.10
N LEU A 70 -2.10 21.71 16.10
CA LEU A 70 -1.07 22.23 16.99
C LEU A 70 -0.14 23.11 16.15
N SER A 71 0.09 24.35 16.60
CA SER A 71 0.96 25.32 15.91
C SER A 71 1.89 25.95 16.93
N PHE A 72 3.19 25.81 16.70
CA PHE A 72 4.26 26.28 17.58
C PHE A 72 5.33 26.98 16.76
N ARG A 73 6.16 27.80 17.42
CA ARG A 73 7.22 28.56 16.73
C ARG A 73 8.49 27.75 16.55
N THR A 74 8.76 26.80 17.45
CA THR A 74 9.97 25.98 17.45
C THR A 74 9.62 24.49 17.37
N ALA A 75 10.58 23.68 16.89
CA ALA A 75 10.40 22.24 16.79
C ALA A 75 10.40 21.58 18.18
N GLU A 76 11.16 22.15 19.12
CA GLU A 76 11.28 21.73 20.50
C GLU A 76 9.94 21.87 21.25
N GLU A 77 9.26 23.02 21.11
CA GLU A 77 7.94 23.25 21.68
C GLU A 77 6.90 22.29 21.10
N LEU A 78 6.92 22.09 19.78
CA LEU A 78 6.04 21.13 19.12
C LEU A 78 6.29 19.72 19.62
N SER A 79 7.56 19.31 19.74
CA SER A 79 7.94 17.98 20.24
C SER A 79 7.44 17.76 21.66
N ALA A 80 7.64 18.73 22.55
CA ALA A 80 7.19 18.63 23.94
C ALA A 80 5.66 18.46 24.06
N GLU A 81 4.87 19.16 23.25
CA GLU A 81 3.41 18.97 23.26
C GLU A 81 2.99 17.67 22.55
N LEU A 82 3.70 17.29 21.49
CA LEU A 82 3.36 16.14 20.65
C LEU A 82 3.48 14.80 21.39
N VAL A 83 4.41 14.70 22.35
CA VAL A 83 4.66 13.49 23.16
C VAL A 83 3.35 12.90 23.72
N LYS A 84 2.44 13.74 24.22
CA LYS A 84 1.13 13.35 24.78
C LYS A 84 0.25 12.57 23.81
N TYR A 85 0.49 12.73 22.51
CA TYR A 85 -0.30 12.18 21.41
C TYR A 85 0.40 11.04 20.68
N THR A 86 1.70 10.82 20.89
CA THR A 86 2.50 9.85 20.12
C THR A 86 3.16 8.77 20.96
N ARG A 87 3.41 9.01 22.26
CA ARG A 87 4.12 8.07 23.13
C ARG A 87 3.21 7.50 24.21
N SER A 88 3.46 6.26 24.61
CA SER A 88 2.93 5.69 25.86
C SER A 88 3.69 6.27 27.06
N SER A 89 3.07 6.31 28.24
CA SER A 89 3.69 6.86 29.45
C SER A 89 5.06 6.25 29.70
N SER A 90 6.09 7.10 29.80
CA SER A 90 7.44 6.72 30.22
C SER A 90 7.72 7.25 31.63
N GLU A 91 8.66 6.62 32.36
CA GLU A 91 9.08 7.06 33.69
C GLU A 91 9.76 8.45 33.68
N GLU A 92 10.15 8.95 32.51
CA GLU A 92 10.85 10.24 32.32
C GLU A 92 9.89 11.44 32.12
N ASP A 93 8.58 11.21 32.05
CA ASP A 93 7.56 12.21 31.69
C ASP A 93 6.64 12.58 32.88
N GLU A 94 7.20 12.84 34.07
CA GLU A 94 6.42 13.15 35.31
C GLU A 94 5.46 14.34 35.18
N GLU A 95 5.73 15.29 34.27
CA GLU A 95 4.85 16.45 34.04
C GLU A 95 3.60 16.13 33.20
N VAL A 96 3.57 14.99 32.49
CA VAL A 96 2.46 14.64 31.59
C VAL A 96 1.33 13.93 32.35
N LYS A 97 0.38 14.72 32.85
CA LYS A 97 -0.79 14.22 33.60
C LYS A 97 -1.78 13.37 32.77
N ARG A 98 -1.67 13.35 31.44
CA ARG A 98 -2.65 12.66 30.59
C ARG A 98 -2.14 12.33 29.19
N TRP A 99 -2.34 11.09 28.79
CA TRP A 99 -1.93 10.54 27.49
C TRP A 99 -3.15 10.35 26.58
N PHE A 100 -3.02 10.78 25.32
CA PHE A 100 -4.09 10.74 24.32
C PHE A 100 -3.75 9.89 23.10
N TRP A 101 -2.52 9.36 22.99
CA TRP A 101 -2.10 8.49 21.89
C TRP A 101 -3.06 7.32 21.58
N PRO A 102 -3.79 6.71 22.55
CA PRO A 102 -4.74 5.62 22.21
C PRO A 102 -5.88 6.10 21.31
N LEU A 103 -6.26 7.38 21.42
CA LEU A 103 -7.32 8.00 20.63
C LEU A 103 -6.84 8.53 19.27
N VAL A 104 -5.52 8.58 19.07
CA VAL A 104 -4.93 9.18 17.88
C VAL A 104 -4.92 8.16 16.75
N LYS A 105 -5.59 8.50 15.65
CA LYS A 105 -5.57 7.71 14.41
C LYS A 105 -4.30 7.95 13.60
N CYS A 106 -3.92 9.21 13.41
CA CYS A 106 -2.73 9.60 12.67
C CYS A 106 -2.23 10.98 13.13
N VAL A 107 -0.93 11.20 12.97
CA VAL A 107 -0.29 12.49 13.18
C VAL A 107 0.25 12.98 11.84
N THR A 108 0.00 14.23 11.51
CA THR A 108 0.56 14.88 10.31
C THR A 108 1.44 16.04 10.75
N VAL A 109 2.74 15.91 10.55
CA VAL A 109 3.71 16.99 10.82
C VAL A 109 3.99 17.73 9.53
N ARG A 110 3.91 19.07 9.56
CA ARG A 110 4.27 19.94 8.44
C ARG A 110 5.51 20.73 8.80
N VAL A 111 6.56 20.59 8.00
CA VAL A 111 7.81 21.32 8.18
C VAL A 111 7.84 22.46 7.15
N PRO A 112 7.66 23.74 7.57
CA PRO A 112 7.76 24.86 6.63
C PRO A 112 9.19 25.00 6.10
N ASN A 113 9.34 25.58 4.90
CA ASN A 113 10.62 25.88 4.27
C ASN A 113 11.58 24.67 4.10
N ASN A 114 11.03 23.50 3.77
CA ASN A 114 11.82 22.31 3.47
C ASN A 114 11.74 21.97 1.98
N ASP A 115 12.84 22.16 1.26
CA ASP A 115 12.92 21.94 -0.19
C ASP A 115 12.84 20.47 -0.62
N LEU A 116 13.06 19.52 0.30
CA LEU A 116 12.95 18.08 0.00
C LEU A 116 11.52 17.57 0.14
N LEU A 117 10.70 18.21 1.00
CA LEU A 117 9.37 17.72 1.39
C LEU A 117 8.22 18.59 0.85
N GLN A 118 8.47 19.49 -0.12
CA GLN A 118 7.42 20.38 -0.65
C GLN A 118 6.27 19.61 -1.31
N ASN A 119 6.59 18.59 -2.11
CA ASN A 119 5.62 17.71 -2.80
C ASN A 119 5.82 16.23 -2.42
N VAL A 120 6.57 15.95 -1.36
CA VAL A 120 6.86 14.59 -0.88
C VAL A 120 6.39 14.43 0.55
N THR A 121 5.57 13.42 0.78
CA THR A 121 5.10 13.03 2.12
C THR A 121 5.80 11.75 2.53
N LEU A 122 6.56 11.79 3.62
CA LEU A 122 7.08 10.59 4.28
C LEU A 122 6.01 10.08 5.24
N VAL A 123 5.73 8.78 5.17
CA VAL A 123 4.78 8.12 6.07
C VAL A 123 5.54 7.05 6.84
N ASP A 124 5.63 7.25 8.15
CA ASP A 124 6.14 6.23 9.06
C ASP A 124 5.01 5.24 9.37
N LEU A 125 5.25 3.98 9.03
CA LEU A 125 4.28 2.91 9.20
C LEU A 125 4.76 1.98 10.31
N PRO A 126 3.86 1.55 11.21
CA PRO A 126 4.22 0.60 12.25
C PRO A 126 4.65 -0.72 11.59
N GLY A 127 5.86 -1.19 11.88
CA GLY A 127 6.51 -2.29 11.16
C GLY A 127 5.63 -3.54 11.09
N ASN A 128 5.53 -4.27 12.21
CA ASN A 128 4.64 -5.42 12.30
C ASN A 128 3.22 -5.02 12.76
N GLY A 129 2.69 -3.92 12.22
CA GLY A 129 1.34 -3.47 12.55
C GLY A 129 1.23 -2.80 13.92
N ASP A 130 0.03 -2.31 14.20
CA ASP A 130 -0.27 -1.50 15.37
C ASP A 130 -1.13 -2.30 16.36
N CYS A 131 -0.89 -2.15 17.67
CA CYS A 131 -1.77 -2.76 18.68
C CYS A 131 -3.22 -2.25 18.52
N ASN A 132 -3.43 -1.05 17.99
CA ASN A 132 -4.73 -0.52 17.65
C ASN A 132 -5.22 -1.04 16.30
N LYS A 133 -6.28 -1.85 16.31
CA LYS A 133 -6.92 -2.43 15.12
C LYS A 133 -7.35 -1.40 14.07
N GLY A 134 -7.77 -0.21 14.49
CA GLY A 134 -8.15 0.87 13.57
C GLY A 134 -6.96 1.41 12.78
N ARG A 135 -5.79 1.52 13.44
CA ARG A 135 -4.54 1.94 12.80
C ARG A 135 -3.94 0.82 11.95
N ASP A 136 -4.02 -0.43 12.41
CA ASP A 136 -3.58 -1.58 11.61
C ASP A 136 -4.38 -1.74 10.31
N LYS A 137 -5.69 -1.45 10.32
CA LYS A 137 -6.48 -1.43 9.08
C LYS A 137 -6.07 -0.31 8.11
N MET A 138 -5.50 0.80 8.63
CA MET A 138 -5.20 1.99 7.84
C MET A 138 -3.96 1.84 6.97
N TRP A 139 -2.92 1.13 7.43
CA TRP A 139 -1.64 1.09 6.71
C TRP A 139 -1.78 0.49 5.30
N LYS A 140 -2.68 -0.49 5.09
CA LYS A 140 -2.94 -1.09 3.77
C LYS A 140 -3.39 -0.06 2.73
N GLY A 141 -4.27 0.87 3.11
CA GLY A 141 -4.74 1.94 2.23
C GLY A 141 -3.62 2.92 1.89
N VAL A 142 -2.79 3.29 2.88
CA VAL A 142 -1.62 4.16 2.66
C VAL A 142 -0.61 3.47 1.72
N VAL A 143 -0.34 2.19 1.92
CA VAL A 143 0.60 1.38 1.13
C VAL A 143 0.19 1.30 -0.34
N GLN A 144 -1.10 1.20 -0.66
CA GLN A 144 -1.58 1.24 -2.04
C GLN A 144 -1.30 2.60 -2.73
N ASP A 145 -1.20 3.67 -1.94
CA ASP A 145 -0.95 5.02 -2.42
C ASP A 145 0.55 5.37 -2.52
N CYS A 146 1.42 4.62 -1.85
CA CYS A 146 2.86 4.82 -1.85
C CYS A 146 3.48 4.67 -3.26
N SER A 147 4.28 5.67 -3.66
CA SER A 147 5.06 5.63 -4.90
C SER A 147 6.42 4.94 -4.72
N THR A 148 7.00 5.04 -3.52
CA THR A 148 8.28 4.46 -3.13
C THR A 148 8.16 3.94 -1.70
N VAL A 149 8.72 2.77 -1.42
CA VAL A 149 8.75 2.15 -0.08
C VAL A 149 10.16 2.03 0.41
N TRP A 150 10.39 2.39 1.68
CA TRP A 150 11.65 2.20 2.37
C TRP A 150 11.50 1.12 3.43
N ILE A 151 12.30 0.06 3.35
CA ILE A 151 12.38 -1.01 4.34
C ILE A 151 13.67 -0.79 5.12
N VAL A 152 13.56 -0.52 6.42
CA VAL A 152 14.71 -0.17 7.25
C VAL A 152 15.05 -1.34 8.18
N THR A 153 16.30 -1.78 8.16
CA THR A 153 16.81 -2.84 9.04
C THR A 153 18.25 -2.55 9.44
N GLU A 154 18.72 -3.09 10.56
CA GLU A 154 20.11 -2.94 10.96
C GLU A 154 21.05 -3.70 10.03
N THR A 155 22.19 -3.11 9.68
CA THR A 155 23.15 -3.74 8.75
C THR A 155 23.66 -5.09 9.26
N LYS A 156 23.76 -5.28 10.59
CA LYS A 156 24.17 -6.56 11.20
C LYS A 156 23.13 -7.67 11.00
N ARG A 157 21.86 -7.30 10.91
CA ARG A 157 20.72 -8.22 10.82
C ARG A 157 20.18 -8.36 9.41
N ALA A 158 20.42 -7.40 8.51
CA ALA A 158 19.85 -7.31 7.16
C ALA A 158 19.80 -8.61 6.33
N VAL A 159 20.77 -9.52 6.50
CA VAL A 159 20.84 -10.80 5.78
C VAL A 159 20.06 -11.92 6.48
N ALA A 160 19.97 -11.88 7.82
CA ALA A 160 19.29 -12.89 8.64
C ALA A 160 17.86 -12.46 9.07
N GLU A 161 17.50 -11.19 8.85
CA GLU A 161 16.24 -10.59 9.28
C GLU A 161 15.07 -11.16 8.49
N LYS A 162 14.30 -12.08 9.08
CA LYS A 162 13.10 -12.64 8.42
C LYS A 162 11.93 -11.66 8.38
N GLU A 163 11.75 -10.88 9.45
CA GLU A 163 10.61 -9.99 9.63
C GLU A 163 10.47 -8.97 8.49
N ALA A 164 11.57 -8.33 8.08
CA ALA A 164 11.57 -7.36 7.00
C ALA A 164 11.11 -7.97 5.65
N TRP A 165 11.47 -9.22 5.39
CA TRP A 165 11.08 -9.94 4.18
C TRP A 165 9.63 -10.42 4.25
N GLU A 166 9.17 -10.88 5.42
CA GLU A 166 7.78 -11.27 5.65
C GLU A 166 6.83 -10.07 5.50
N ILE A 167 7.21 -8.90 6.01
CA ILE A 167 6.47 -7.65 5.80
C ILE A 167 6.41 -7.31 4.31
N LEU A 168 7.55 -7.37 3.60
CA LEU A 168 7.59 -7.09 2.16
C LEU A 168 6.73 -8.08 1.36
N GLU A 169 6.79 -9.36 1.69
CA GLU A 169 6.00 -10.40 1.05
C GLU A 169 4.50 -10.16 1.26
N SER A 170 4.07 -9.92 2.50
CA SER A 170 2.67 -9.64 2.84
C SER A 170 2.14 -8.34 2.22
N ALA A 171 3.01 -7.32 2.08
CA ALA A 171 2.65 -6.04 1.47
C ALA A 171 2.76 -6.05 -0.08
N SER A 172 3.45 -7.03 -0.68
CA SER A 172 3.82 -7.00 -2.10
C SER A 172 2.64 -6.84 -3.05
N ARG A 173 1.53 -7.55 -2.80
CA ARG A 173 0.29 -7.45 -3.57
C ARG A 173 -0.32 -6.05 -3.51
N TYR A 174 -0.30 -5.42 -2.32
CA TYR A 174 -0.82 -4.07 -2.09
C TYR A 174 0.07 -2.98 -2.68
N LEU A 175 1.38 -3.22 -2.74
CA LEU A 175 2.35 -2.28 -3.29
C LEU A 175 2.41 -2.33 -4.82
N GLY A 176 2.38 -3.53 -5.40
CA GLY A 176 2.58 -3.76 -6.82
C GLY A 176 1.29 -3.71 -7.64
N ASN A 177 0.68 -4.87 -7.88
CA ASN A 177 -0.51 -4.97 -8.74
C ASN A 177 -1.74 -4.28 -8.12
N GLY A 178 -1.92 -4.35 -6.81
CA GLY A 178 -2.96 -3.62 -6.08
C GLY A 178 -2.62 -2.18 -5.75
N GLY A 179 -1.46 -1.69 -6.19
CA GLY A 179 -0.94 -0.38 -5.80
C GLY A 179 -0.16 0.33 -6.90
N GLN A 180 0.74 1.19 -6.45
CA GLN A 180 1.38 2.24 -7.23
C GLN A 180 2.88 2.34 -6.99
N CYS A 181 3.44 1.41 -6.23
CA CYS A 181 4.83 1.41 -5.85
C CYS A 181 5.70 1.15 -7.08
N LYS A 182 6.58 2.12 -7.37
CA LYS A 182 7.54 2.04 -8.48
C LYS A 182 8.92 1.59 -8.02
N ARG A 183 9.24 1.79 -6.74
CA ARG A 183 10.58 1.62 -6.18
C ARG A 183 10.53 1.11 -4.75
N ILE A 184 11.36 0.13 -4.46
CA ILE A 184 11.60 -0.40 -3.12
C ILE A 184 13.07 -0.10 -2.77
N HIS A 185 13.29 0.52 -1.62
CA HIS A 185 14.61 0.84 -1.11
C HIS A 185 14.84 0.10 0.20
N PHE A 186 15.82 -0.79 0.20
CA PHE A 186 16.20 -1.55 1.39
C PHE A 186 17.36 -0.85 2.07
N ILE A 187 17.09 -0.23 3.22
CA ILE A 187 18.00 0.63 3.96
C ILE A 187 18.58 -0.16 5.13
N CYS A 188 19.87 -0.48 5.02
CA CYS A 188 20.65 -1.09 6.09
C CYS A 188 21.21 0.03 6.99
N THR A 189 20.56 0.33 8.11
CA THR A 189 21.00 1.36 9.07
C THR A 189 22.14 0.87 9.99
N HIS A 190 22.69 1.76 10.82
CA HIS A 190 23.82 1.47 11.73
C HIS A 190 25.05 0.90 10.99
N SER A 191 25.31 1.40 9.77
CA SER A 191 26.43 0.90 8.96
C SER A 191 27.80 1.28 9.53
N ASP A 192 27.87 2.22 10.46
CA ASP A 192 29.11 2.59 11.17
C ASP A 192 29.51 1.58 12.27
N VAL A 193 28.59 0.72 12.70
CA VAL A 193 28.85 -0.22 13.81
C VAL A 193 29.56 -1.49 13.31
N ILE A 194 30.90 -1.50 13.39
CA ILE A 194 31.75 -2.64 13.03
C ILE A 194 32.95 -2.79 13.98
N THR A 195 33.39 -4.03 14.19
CA THR A 195 34.70 -4.32 14.76
C THR A 195 35.69 -4.60 13.61
N PRO A 196 36.65 -3.70 13.32
CA PRO A 196 37.55 -3.87 12.18
C PRO A 196 38.49 -5.08 12.37
N PRO A 197 38.82 -5.82 11.31
CA PRO A 197 39.88 -6.83 11.35
C PRO A 197 41.23 -6.24 11.76
N LYS A 198 42.09 -7.04 12.40
CA LYS A 198 43.43 -6.60 12.79
C LYS A 198 44.20 -6.10 11.57
N GLY A 199 44.74 -4.88 11.66
CA GLY A 199 45.54 -4.25 10.60
C GLY A 199 44.75 -3.53 9.51
N GLN A 200 43.41 -3.47 9.58
CA GLN A 200 42.57 -2.76 8.62
C GLN A 200 42.00 -1.46 9.20
N SER A 201 41.96 -0.40 8.39
CA SER A 201 41.26 0.85 8.73
C SER A 201 39.75 0.60 8.92
N VAL A 202 39.14 1.28 9.88
CA VAL A 202 37.68 1.22 10.15
C VAL A 202 36.89 1.57 8.90
N VAL A 203 37.29 2.61 8.16
CA VAL A 203 36.58 3.09 6.96
C VAL A 203 36.61 2.02 5.86
N GLU A 204 37.77 1.40 5.63
CA GLU A 204 37.90 0.34 4.62
C GLU A 204 37.10 -0.90 5.01
N ALA A 205 37.11 -1.26 6.29
CA ALA A 205 36.31 -2.36 6.81
C ALA A 205 34.80 -2.10 6.63
N ILE A 206 34.33 -0.86 6.83
CA ILE A 206 32.95 -0.44 6.58
C ILE A 206 32.61 -0.59 5.09
N ARG A 207 33.43 -0.04 4.18
CA ARG A 207 33.19 -0.11 2.73
C ARG A 207 33.11 -1.54 2.21
N VAL A 208 34.05 -2.40 2.62
CA VAL A 208 34.07 -3.82 2.24
C VAL A 208 32.83 -4.54 2.77
N ARG A 209 32.46 -4.34 4.04
CA ARG A 209 31.26 -4.96 4.63
C ARG A 209 29.99 -4.47 3.95
N ASN A 210 29.84 -3.17 3.72
CA ASN A 210 28.67 -2.59 3.06
C ASN A 210 28.48 -3.15 1.65
N LYS A 211 29.55 -3.26 0.85
CA LYS A 211 29.51 -3.89 -0.47
C LYS A 211 29.04 -5.35 -0.39
N ARG A 212 29.54 -6.13 0.58
CA ARG A 212 29.13 -7.53 0.79
C ARG A 212 27.66 -7.64 1.20
N VAL A 213 27.17 -6.78 2.09
CA VAL A 213 25.77 -6.79 2.53
C VAL A 213 24.85 -6.48 1.36
N LYS A 214 25.16 -5.45 0.56
CA LYS A 214 24.38 -5.11 -0.64
C LYS A 214 24.22 -6.29 -1.59
N VAL A 215 25.31 -6.99 -1.92
CA VAL A 215 25.26 -8.18 -2.79
C VAL A 215 24.40 -9.29 -2.19
N LYS A 216 24.54 -9.56 -0.89
CA LYS A 216 23.74 -10.60 -0.20
C LYS A 216 22.26 -10.26 -0.19
N VAL A 217 21.88 -9.03 0.16
CA VAL A 217 20.48 -8.57 0.18
C VAL A 217 19.87 -8.62 -1.23
N MET A 218 20.61 -8.21 -2.27
CA MET A 218 20.17 -8.34 -3.66
C MET A 218 19.95 -9.80 -4.06
N LYS A 219 20.82 -10.71 -3.62
CA LYS A 219 20.65 -12.15 -3.87
C LYS A 219 19.38 -12.69 -3.20
N ILE A 220 19.15 -12.34 -1.94
CA ILE A 220 17.92 -12.73 -1.22
C ILE A 220 16.69 -12.21 -1.95
N PHE A 221 16.69 -10.94 -2.38
CA PHE A 221 15.58 -10.37 -3.16
C PHE A 221 15.31 -11.16 -4.45
N GLY A 222 16.35 -11.59 -5.17
CA GLY A 222 16.21 -12.42 -6.37
C GLY A 222 15.60 -13.80 -6.10
N GLU A 223 15.68 -14.30 -4.87
CA GLU A 223 15.09 -15.57 -4.44
C GLU A 223 13.61 -15.42 -3.99
N GLN A 224 13.12 -14.19 -3.76
CA GLN A 224 11.76 -13.90 -3.28
C GLN A 224 10.69 -14.06 -4.37
N ARG A 225 10.28 -15.30 -4.66
CA ARG A 225 9.33 -15.61 -5.75
C ARG A 225 8.03 -14.81 -5.71
N MET A 226 7.43 -14.61 -4.52
CA MET A 226 6.16 -13.90 -4.39
C MET A 226 6.31 -12.41 -4.70
N VAL A 227 7.35 -11.78 -4.17
CA VAL A 227 7.66 -10.36 -4.45
C VAL A 227 7.99 -10.15 -5.94
N LYS A 228 8.71 -11.09 -6.55
CA LYS A 228 9.11 -11.05 -7.98
C LYS A 228 7.95 -11.15 -8.96
N ARG A 229 6.76 -11.61 -8.53
CA ARG A 229 5.54 -11.54 -9.35
C ARG A 229 5.08 -10.11 -9.57
N HIS A 230 5.36 -9.22 -8.63
CA HIS A 230 4.90 -7.84 -8.65
C HIS A 230 5.99 -6.84 -9.05
N PHE A 231 7.26 -7.21 -8.87
CA PHE A 231 8.40 -6.29 -8.95
C PHE A 231 9.56 -6.84 -9.81
N SER A 232 10.14 -6.00 -10.68
CA SER A 232 11.39 -6.32 -11.39
C SER A 232 12.63 -6.09 -10.51
N ASP A 233 13.82 -6.48 -10.99
CA ASP A 233 15.07 -6.18 -10.28
C ASP A 233 15.43 -4.69 -10.31
N GLU A 234 14.96 -3.95 -11.31
CA GLU A 234 15.27 -2.53 -11.47
C GLU A 234 14.57 -1.65 -10.42
N CYS A 235 13.45 -2.13 -9.85
CA CYS A 235 12.72 -1.38 -8.84
C CYS A 235 13.38 -1.43 -7.46
N PHE A 236 14.32 -2.35 -7.22
CA PHE A 236 14.89 -2.62 -5.89
C PHE A 236 16.33 -2.09 -5.78
N LYS A 237 16.60 -1.27 -4.77
CA LYS A 237 17.95 -0.73 -4.49
C LYS A 237 18.28 -0.87 -3.00
N VAL A 238 19.52 -1.27 -2.70
CA VAL A 238 20.02 -1.42 -1.32
C VAL A 238 20.93 -0.27 -0.96
N PHE A 239 20.68 0.34 0.20
CA PHE A 239 21.49 1.40 0.79
C PHE A 239 22.09 0.95 2.12
N THR A 240 23.29 1.42 2.44
CA THR A 240 23.94 1.17 3.73
C THR A 240 24.22 2.49 4.41
N VAL A 241 23.38 2.83 5.39
CA VAL A 241 23.27 4.18 5.94
C VAL A 241 23.81 4.24 7.37
N SER A 242 24.49 5.35 7.67
CA SER A 242 24.81 5.75 9.05
C SER A 242 24.24 7.13 9.33
N ALA A 243 23.16 7.17 10.10
CA ALA A 243 22.50 8.43 10.48
C ALA A 243 23.36 9.24 11.46
N THR A 244 23.97 8.58 12.45
CA THR A 244 24.79 9.21 13.49
C THR A 244 26.04 9.87 12.89
N LYS A 245 26.76 9.14 12.03
CA LYS A 245 27.98 9.70 11.41
C LYS A 245 27.69 10.78 10.37
N PHE A 246 26.50 10.78 9.77
CA PHE A 246 26.09 11.88 8.90
C PHE A 246 25.90 13.19 9.67
N GLN A 247 25.43 13.13 10.93
CA GLN A 247 25.32 14.29 11.81
C GLN A 247 26.70 14.74 12.34
N ASP A 248 27.53 13.80 12.77
CA ASP A 248 28.80 14.11 13.46
C ASP A 248 29.98 14.46 12.53
N LYS A 249 29.93 14.16 11.22
CA LYS A 249 30.96 14.46 10.18
C LYS A 249 32.42 14.07 10.49
N GLN A 250 32.70 13.36 11.59
CA GLN A 250 34.08 13.13 12.08
C GLN A 250 34.79 11.90 11.51
N LEU A 251 34.06 10.84 11.12
CA LEU A 251 34.65 9.52 10.82
C LEU A 251 34.39 9.01 9.40
N LEU A 252 33.29 9.44 8.78
CA LEU A 252 32.89 9.06 7.43
C LEU A 252 32.60 10.34 6.65
N GLU A 253 33.05 10.40 5.41
CA GLU A 253 32.62 11.44 4.50
C GLU A 253 31.10 11.32 4.27
N PRO A 254 30.36 12.41 4.03
CA PRO A 254 28.93 12.32 3.73
C PRO A 254 28.59 11.36 2.58
N ALA A 255 29.50 11.17 1.63
CA ALA A 255 29.34 10.19 0.55
C ALA A 255 29.36 8.73 1.04
N ASP A 256 30.09 8.42 2.12
CA ASP A 256 30.20 7.08 2.70
C ASP A 256 28.98 6.70 3.56
N THR A 257 28.15 7.67 3.96
CA THR A 257 26.94 7.42 4.78
C THR A 257 25.69 7.16 3.94
N GLU A 258 25.74 7.40 2.62
CA GLU A 258 24.64 7.22 1.65
C GLU A 258 23.35 8.01 1.97
N VAL A 259 23.30 8.80 3.05
CA VAL A 259 22.20 9.74 3.34
C VAL A 259 22.02 10.76 2.21
N PRO A 260 23.09 11.33 1.61
CA PRO A 260 22.92 12.23 0.47
C PRO A 260 22.30 11.56 -0.77
N GLU A 261 22.50 10.27 -0.97
CA GLU A 261 21.82 9.54 -2.06
C GLU A 261 20.32 9.46 -1.82
N LEU A 262 19.89 9.21 -0.58
CA LEU A 262 18.47 9.22 -0.21
C LEU A 262 17.87 10.62 -0.36
N GLN A 263 18.60 11.68 0.04
CA GLN A 263 18.17 13.06 -0.18
C GLN A 263 18.00 13.39 -1.67
N LYS A 264 18.92 12.95 -2.53
CA LYS A 264 18.80 13.09 -3.99
C LYS A 264 17.57 12.39 -4.55
N ILE A 265 17.18 11.25 -3.98
CA ILE A 265 15.93 10.56 -4.37
C ILE A 265 14.72 11.41 -4.02
N LEU A 266 14.66 11.93 -2.80
CA LEU A 266 13.57 12.83 -2.37
C LEU A 266 13.52 14.09 -3.24
N GLN A 267 14.67 14.70 -3.50
CA GLN A 267 14.79 15.86 -4.37
C GLN A 267 14.28 15.56 -5.77
N LYS A 268 14.71 14.44 -6.38
CA LYS A 268 14.20 14.02 -7.70
C LYS A 268 12.68 13.82 -7.72
N LEU A 269 12.10 13.25 -6.68
CA LEU A 269 10.65 13.10 -6.58
C LEU A 269 9.95 14.46 -6.50
N ASN A 270 10.53 15.39 -5.74
CA ASN A 270 10.01 16.75 -5.60
C ASN A 270 10.11 17.54 -6.91
N ASP A 271 11.27 17.49 -7.56
CA ASP A 271 11.57 18.19 -8.82
C ASP A 271 10.64 17.72 -9.92
N ASN A 272 10.52 16.40 -10.12
CA ASN A 272 9.62 15.81 -11.12
C ASN A 272 8.17 16.29 -10.94
N HIS A 273 7.70 16.39 -9.70
CA HIS A 273 6.34 16.87 -9.42
C HIS A 273 6.23 18.38 -9.70
N SER A 274 7.23 19.17 -9.30
CA SER A 274 7.25 20.62 -9.53
C SER A 274 7.31 20.97 -11.01
N GLU A 275 8.15 20.30 -11.79
CA GLU A 275 8.30 20.48 -13.23
C GLU A 275 7.01 20.13 -13.95
N THR A 276 6.41 18.98 -13.60
CA THR A 276 5.13 18.54 -14.18
C THR A 276 4.02 19.54 -13.89
N ARG A 277 3.91 20.01 -12.64
CA ARG A 277 2.88 20.97 -12.23
C ARG A 277 3.09 22.35 -12.87
N ASN A 278 4.33 22.85 -12.89
CA ASN A 278 4.65 24.15 -13.48
C ASN A 278 4.45 24.14 -14.99
N TYR A 279 4.92 23.07 -15.66
CA TYR A 279 4.66 22.85 -17.08
C TYR A 279 3.16 22.94 -17.35
N TRP A 280 2.32 22.27 -16.55
CA TRP A 280 0.87 22.29 -16.72
C TRP A 280 0.25 23.69 -16.56
N TYR A 281 0.60 24.41 -15.49
CA TYR A 281 0.04 25.75 -15.28
C TYR A 281 0.39 26.70 -16.44
N VAL A 282 1.63 26.63 -16.92
CA VAL A 282 2.10 27.49 -18.01
C VAL A 282 1.51 27.04 -19.35
N SER A 283 1.55 25.74 -19.67
CA SER A 283 1.07 25.20 -20.94
C SER A 283 -0.45 25.32 -21.07
N GLY A 284 -1.20 25.06 -20.00
CA GLY A 284 -2.65 25.24 -19.96
C GLY A 284 -3.05 26.70 -20.16
N ALA A 285 -2.42 27.63 -19.43
CA ALA A 285 -2.66 29.07 -19.62
C ALA A 285 -2.29 29.52 -21.04
N TYR A 286 -1.15 29.06 -21.57
CA TYR A 286 -0.72 29.35 -22.93
C TYR A 286 -1.69 28.79 -23.98
N GLY A 287 -2.23 27.59 -23.79
CA GLY A 287 -3.24 26.99 -24.65
C GLY A 287 -4.51 27.84 -24.72
N ILE A 288 -5.04 28.25 -23.57
CA ILE A 288 -6.24 29.10 -23.48
C ILE A 288 -6.00 30.46 -24.14
N LEU A 289 -4.87 31.11 -23.87
CA LEU A 289 -4.51 32.38 -24.49
C LEU A 289 -4.36 32.25 -26.00
N SER A 290 -3.77 31.14 -26.47
CA SER A 290 -3.65 30.81 -27.90
C SER A 290 -5.02 30.69 -28.55
N LEU A 291 -5.98 30.03 -27.87
CA LEU A 291 -7.35 29.92 -28.38
C LEU A 291 -8.03 31.30 -28.48
N ILE A 292 -7.92 32.14 -27.45
CA ILE A 292 -8.50 33.50 -27.43
C ILE A 292 -7.92 34.35 -28.55
N GLN A 293 -6.59 34.34 -28.72
CA GLN A 293 -5.92 35.09 -29.77
C GLN A 293 -6.28 34.54 -31.16
N GLY A 294 -6.30 33.22 -31.31
CA GLY A 294 -6.67 32.55 -32.55
C GLY A 294 -8.12 32.83 -32.98
N ALA A 295 -9.04 33.01 -32.03
CA ALA A 295 -10.42 33.41 -32.31
C ALA A 295 -10.54 34.85 -32.83
N ARG A 296 -9.65 35.75 -32.38
CA ARG A 296 -9.61 37.16 -32.81
C ARG A 296 -8.98 37.36 -34.20
N CYS A 297 -8.05 36.49 -34.61
CA CYS A 297 -7.31 36.62 -35.87
C CYS A 297 -8.05 36.07 -37.11
N GLY A 298 -9.39 36.21 -37.18
CA GLY A 298 -10.26 35.58 -38.19
C GLY A 298 -9.66 35.39 -39.60
N GLY A 299 -9.70 34.15 -40.11
CA GLY A 299 -9.19 33.76 -41.43
C GLY A 299 -9.22 32.25 -41.66
N GLY A 300 -9.00 31.82 -42.92
CA GLY A 300 -8.68 30.43 -43.27
C GLY A 300 -9.81 29.40 -43.18
N ALA A 301 -11.06 29.72 -43.53
CA ALA A 301 -12.18 28.77 -43.47
C ALA A 301 -11.91 27.44 -44.20
N THR A 302 -11.34 27.50 -45.41
CA THR A 302 -10.95 26.32 -46.20
C THR A 302 -9.84 25.51 -45.51
N VAL A 303 -8.85 26.21 -44.92
CA VAL A 303 -7.72 25.60 -44.20
C VAL A 303 -8.20 24.92 -42.92
N LYS A 304 -9.14 25.54 -42.18
CA LYS A 304 -9.77 24.95 -40.99
C LYS A 304 -10.49 23.65 -41.32
N THR A 305 -11.26 23.61 -42.42
CA THR A 305 -11.95 22.40 -42.87
C THR A 305 -10.97 21.28 -43.25
N GLU A 306 -9.88 21.61 -43.94
CA GLU A 306 -8.85 20.62 -44.29
C GLU A 306 -8.14 20.06 -43.05
N VAL A 307 -7.68 20.93 -42.16
CA VAL A 307 -7.01 20.54 -40.91
C VAL A 307 -7.96 19.72 -40.02
N SER A 308 -9.23 20.11 -39.95
CA SER A 308 -10.27 19.33 -39.23
C SER A 308 -10.41 17.91 -39.79
N LYS A 309 -10.41 17.73 -41.12
CA LYS A 309 -10.44 16.40 -41.74
C LYS A 309 -9.21 15.57 -41.39
N VAL A 310 -8.01 16.18 -41.42
CA VAL A 310 -6.76 15.50 -41.05
C VAL A 310 -6.80 15.06 -39.59
N LEU A 311 -7.11 15.99 -38.68
CA LEU A 311 -7.19 15.71 -37.24
C LEU A 311 -8.24 14.63 -36.94
N THR A 312 -9.42 14.70 -37.54
CA THR A 312 -10.49 13.69 -37.36
C THR A 312 -10.03 12.32 -37.82
N LYS A 313 -9.34 12.22 -38.96
CA LYS A 313 -8.79 10.95 -39.45
C LYS A 313 -7.72 10.39 -38.51
N THR A 314 -6.82 11.25 -38.01
CA THR A 314 -5.78 10.87 -37.04
C THR A 314 -6.39 10.39 -35.73
N MET A 315 -7.40 11.10 -35.21
CA MET A 315 -8.13 10.71 -34.00
C MET A 315 -8.79 9.34 -34.17
N LYS A 316 -9.50 9.10 -35.28
CA LYS A 316 -10.14 7.81 -35.54
C LYS A 316 -9.13 6.66 -35.61
N CYS A 317 -8.01 6.86 -36.31
CA CYS A 317 -6.97 5.84 -36.41
C CYS A 317 -6.33 5.54 -35.06
N GLY A 318 -6.01 6.57 -34.27
CA GLY A 318 -5.47 6.38 -32.92
C GLY A 318 -6.46 5.72 -31.97
N HIS A 319 -7.74 6.07 -32.08
CA HIS A 319 -8.82 5.43 -31.33
C HIS A 319 -8.92 3.93 -31.63
N GLU A 320 -8.92 3.55 -32.91
CA GLU A 320 -8.94 2.14 -33.33
C GLU A 320 -7.72 1.37 -32.79
N GLN A 321 -6.53 1.99 -32.77
CA GLN A 321 -5.32 1.38 -32.22
C GLN A 321 -5.42 1.16 -30.70
N VAL A 322 -5.86 2.18 -29.95
CA VAL A 322 -6.05 2.06 -28.50
C VAL A 322 -7.09 0.99 -28.20
N GLN A 323 -8.23 0.99 -28.90
CA GLN A 323 -9.29 0.00 -28.74
C GLN A 323 -8.77 -1.42 -29.00
N LYS A 324 -8.02 -1.63 -30.09
CA LYS A 324 -7.42 -2.92 -30.41
C LYS A 324 -6.48 -3.40 -29.30
N SER A 325 -5.52 -2.56 -28.88
CA SER A 325 -4.55 -2.94 -27.83
C SER A 325 -5.23 -3.22 -26.49
N MET A 326 -6.32 -2.51 -26.17
CA MET A 326 -7.09 -2.73 -24.96
C MET A 326 -7.95 -3.99 -25.04
N GLN A 327 -8.45 -4.34 -26.23
CA GLN A 327 -9.17 -5.59 -26.45
C GLN A 327 -8.24 -6.79 -26.26
N GLU A 328 -7.07 -6.78 -26.87
CA GLU A 328 -6.06 -7.84 -26.73
C GLU A 328 -5.67 -8.07 -25.26
N ALA A 329 -5.42 -6.99 -24.50
CA ALA A 329 -5.12 -7.10 -23.06
C ALA A 329 -6.31 -7.62 -22.24
N THR A 330 -7.54 -7.29 -22.64
CA THR A 330 -8.75 -7.78 -21.95
C THR A 330 -8.95 -9.27 -22.18
N ASP A 331 -8.77 -9.73 -23.41
CA ASP A 331 -8.95 -11.14 -23.77
C ASP A 331 -7.90 -12.01 -23.06
N ALA A 332 -6.66 -11.54 -22.97
CA ALA A 332 -5.59 -12.20 -22.22
C ALA A 332 -5.93 -12.32 -20.72
N LEU A 333 -6.39 -11.22 -20.10
CA LEU A 333 -6.81 -11.24 -18.69
C LEU A 333 -8.02 -12.14 -18.46
N GLU A 334 -8.99 -12.16 -19.37
CA GLU A 334 -10.16 -13.03 -19.28
C GLU A 334 -9.78 -14.51 -19.30
N GLU A 335 -8.83 -14.89 -20.16
CA GLU A 335 -8.31 -16.25 -20.22
C GLU A 335 -7.60 -16.65 -18.91
N CYS A 336 -6.75 -15.76 -18.39
CA CYS A 336 -6.08 -15.95 -17.10
C CYS A 336 -7.08 -16.10 -15.94
N LEU A 337 -8.16 -15.32 -15.93
CA LEU A 337 -9.19 -15.40 -14.91
C LEU A 337 -10.00 -16.70 -15.03
N LYS A 338 -10.40 -17.12 -16.24
CA LYS A 338 -11.10 -18.41 -16.45
C LYS A 338 -10.30 -19.58 -15.87
N ARG A 339 -9.00 -19.61 -16.17
CA ARG A 339 -8.07 -20.60 -15.61
C ARG A 339 -7.92 -20.48 -14.10
N GLY A 340 -7.84 -19.25 -13.60
CA GLY A 340 -7.75 -18.93 -12.17
C GLY A 340 -8.96 -19.42 -11.39
N VAL A 341 -10.17 -19.28 -11.96
CA VAL A 341 -11.40 -19.77 -11.34
C VAL A 341 -11.40 -21.29 -11.21
N GLU A 342 -11.03 -22.02 -12.27
CA GLU A 342 -10.94 -23.50 -12.19
C GLU A 342 -9.88 -23.97 -11.20
N ASN A 343 -8.72 -23.31 -11.17
CA ASN A 343 -7.66 -23.60 -10.19
C ASN A 343 -8.09 -23.27 -8.75
N SER A 344 -8.88 -22.21 -8.56
CA SER A 344 -9.38 -21.82 -7.24
C SER A 344 -10.44 -22.79 -6.74
N LYS A 345 -11.34 -23.27 -7.62
CA LYS A 345 -12.32 -24.32 -7.30
C LYS A 345 -11.63 -25.61 -6.87
N SER A 346 -10.60 -26.05 -7.61
CA SER A 346 -9.94 -27.34 -7.37
C SER A 346 -9.08 -27.35 -6.11
N SER A 347 -8.45 -26.23 -5.73
CA SER A 347 -7.64 -26.16 -4.50
C SER A 347 -8.36 -25.52 -3.31
N CYS A 348 -9.66 -25.21 -3.43
CA CYS A 348 -10.41 -24.50 -2.38
C CYS A 348 -10.40 -25.30 -1.08
N ASP A 349 -10.63 -26.61 -1.18
CA ASP A 349 -10.77 -27.51 -0.05
C ASP A 349 -9.42 -27.67 0.67
N ASP A 350 -8.31 -27.75 -0.06
CA ASP A 350 -6.94 -27.79 0.50
C ASP A 350 -6.58 -26.49 1.24
N VAL A 351 -6.94 -25.33 0.65
CA VAL A 351 -6.73 -24.02 1.28
C VAL A 351 -7.53 -23.93 2.58
N LEU A 352 -8.79 -24.37 2.57
CA LEU A 352 -9.62 -24.39 3.76
C LEU A 352 -9.08 -25.32 4.83
N GLU A 353 -8.65 -26.52 4.46
CA GLU A 353 -8.14 -27.49 5.42
C GLU A 353 -6.85 -26.98 6.08
N SER A 354 -5.92 -26.45 5.27
CA SER A 354 -4.68 -25.88 5.80
C SER A 354 -4.91 -24.67 6.72
N PHE A 355 -5.96 -23.86 6.45
CA PHE A 355 -6.30 -22.70 7.27
C PHE A 355 -7.02 -23.09 8.56
N LEU A 356 -8.00 -24.00 8.49
CA LEU A 356 -8.87 -24.38 9.62
C LEU A 356 -8.26 -25.47 10.52
N CYS A 357 -7.33 -26.25 9.99
CA CYS A 357 -6.67 -27.38 10.63
C CYS A 357 -5.15 -27.34 10.40
N PRO A 358 -4.44 -26.33 10.93
CA PRO A 358 -3.00 -26.23 10.73
C PRO A 358 -2.25 -27.45 11.30
N GLU A 359 -1.34 -28.02 10.51
CA GLU A 359 -0.48 -29.13 10.93
C GLU A 359 0.72 -28.63 11.76
N GLY A 360 0.86 -29.06 13.02
CA GLY A 360 2.03 -28.75 13.86
C GLY A 360 1.70 -28.47 15.34
N LYS A 361 2.67 -27.88 16.08
CA LYS A 361 2.46 -27.36 17.45
C LYS A 361 1.36 -26.29 17.39
N GLY A 362 0.28 -26.43 18.19
CA GLY A 362 -0.90 -25.56 18.13
C GLY A 362 -2.25 -26.28 17.94
N LYS A 363 -2.27 -27.63 17.89
CA LYS A 363 -3.49 -28.46 17.81
C LYS A 363 -4.45 -28.34 19.01
N GLY A 364 -4.08 -27.59 20.05
CA GLY A 364 -4.82 -27.43 21.30
C GLY A 364 -5.72 -26.19 21.36
N SER A 365 -6.12 -25.84 22.58
CA SER A 365 -7.01 -24.72 22.96
C SER A 365 -6.62 -23.34 22.41
N GLY A 366 -5.36 -23.13 22.01
CA GLY A 366 -4.84 -21.87 21.44
C GLY A 366 -5.46 -21.49 20.09
N PHE A 367 -5.51 -22.42 19.12
CA PHE A 367 -6.03 -22.13 17.77
C PHE A 367 -7.50 -21.69 17.78
N HIS A 368 -8.29 -22.15 18.75
CA HIS A 368 -9.65 -21.67 18.92
C HIS A 368 -9.73 -20.15 19.18
N LYS A 369 -8.78 -19.58 19.93
CA LYS A 369 -8.69 -18.12 20.14
C LYS A 369 -8.31 -17.41 18.85
N THR A 370 -7.31 -17.93 18.13
CA THR A 370 -6.88 -17.39 16.85
C THR A 370 -8.03 -17.37 15.83
N LEU A 371 -8.73 -18.50 15.65
CA LEU A 371 -9.86 -18.61 14.73
C LEU A 371 -11.02 -17.71 15.15
N LYS A 372 -11.29 -17.58 16.46
CA LYS A 372 -12.25 -16.61 16.97
C LYS A 372 -11.87 -15.19 16.54
N CYS A 373 -10.62 -14.78 16.72
CA CYS A 373 -10.18 -13.46 16.29
C CYS A 373 -10.26 -13.25 14.78
N VAL A 374 -9.98 -14.27 13.96
CA VAL A 374 -10.21 -14.23 12.50
C VAL A 374 -11.67 -13.91 12.19
N ILE A 375 -12.60 -14.60 12.85
CA ILE A 375 -14.05 -14.46 12.62
C ILE A 375 -14.59 -13.12 13.11
N ASP A 376 -14.20 -12.70 14.31
CA ASP A 376 -14.61 -11.42 14.90
C ASP A 376 -14.14 -10.23 14.04
N ASN A 377 -13.09 -10.42 13.25
CA ASN A 377 -12.52 -9.42 12.34
C ASN A 377 -12.77 -9.74 10.84
N TYR A 378 -13.83 -10.51 10.52
CA TYR A 378 -14.27 -10.78 9.14
C TYR A 378 -13.20 -11.41 8.23
N GLY A 379 -12.54 -12.44 8.74
CA GLY A 379 -11.57 -13.25 8.01
C GLY A 379 -10.12 -12.80 8.12
N VAL A 380 -9.80 -11.80 8.96
CA VAL A 380 -8.45 -11.23 9.06
C VAL A 380 -7.97 -11.27 10.51
N HIS A 381 -6.79 -11.79 10.77
CA HIS A 381 -6.15 -11.72 12.08
C HIS A 381 -4.64 -11.57 11.94
N LYS A 382 -4.02 -10.88 12.89
CA LYS A 382 -2.57 -10.83 13.03
C LYS A 382 -2.19 -11.46 14.36
N THR A 383 -1.28 -12.43 14.32
CA THR A 383 -0.73 -13.04 15.53
C THR A 383 0.31 -12.13 16.17
N THR A 384 0.58 -12.33 17.46
CA THR A 384 1.63 -11.64 18.23
C THR A 384 3.03 -11.85 17.64
N ALA A 385 3.28 -13.00 17.00
CA ALA A 385 4.50 -13.28 16.24
C ALA A 385 4.59 -12.53 14.88
N GLY A 386 3.62 -11.67 14.55
CA GLY A 386 3.63 -10.87 13.32
C GLY A 386 2.95 -11.53 12.11
N LYS A 387 2.54 -12.80 12.20
CA LYS A 387 1.94 -13.53 11.09
C LYS A 387 0.55 -13.00 10.78
N HIS A 388 0.32 -12.61 9.53
CA HIS A 388 -0.98 -12.23 9.02
C HIS A 388 -1.75 -13.46 8.52
N LEU A 389 -2.89 -13.75 9.14
CA LEU A 389 -3.87 -14.73 8.70
C LEU A 389 -5.01 -14.01 7.98
N ASN A 390 -5.29 -14.38 6.74
CA ASN A 390 -6.38 -13.78 5.99
C ASN A 390 -7.07 -14.80 5.09
N LEU A 391 -8.16 -15.39 5.59
CA LEU A 391 -8.91 -16.41 4.87
C LEU A 391 -9.41 -15.90 3.50
N ASN A 392 -9.80 -14.63 3.43
CA ASN A 392 -10.29 -14.06 2.17
C ASN A 392 -9.18 -13.95 1.11
N GLU A 393 -7.95 -13.60 1.53
CA GLU A 393 -6.79 -13.56 0.63
C GLU A 393 -6.30 -14.97 0.27
N ASP A 394 -6.34 -15.90 1.20
CA ASP A 394 -5.93 -17.29 0.97
C ASP A 394 -6.88 -17.95 -0.04
N LEU A 395 -8.19 -17.74 0.09
CA LEU A 395 -9.19 -18.15 -0.90
C LEU A 395 -8.98 -17.46 -2.26
N ALA A 396 -8.64 -16.17 -2.26
CA ALA A 396 -8.38 -15.41 -3.49
C ALA A 396 -7.04 -15.75 -4.16
N ALA A 397 -6.12 -16.39 -3.43
CA ALA A 397 -4.71 -16.47 -3.83
C ALA A 397 -4.52 -17.11 -5.20
N LYS A 398 -5.19 -18.23 -5.48
CA LYS A 398 -5.05 -18.91 -6.79
C LYS A 398 -5.59 -18.08 -7.96
N LEU A 399 -6.67 -17.34 -7.73
CA LEU A 399 -7.27 -16.45 -8.72
C LEU A 399 -6.37 -15.23 -8.98
N MET A 400 -5.77 -14.66 -7.93
CA MET A 400 -4.83 -13.54 -8.06
C MET A 400 -3.53 -13.98 -8.72
N ASP A 401 -2.98 -15.12 -8.28
CA ASP A 401 -1.75 -15.69 -8.82
C ASP A 401 -1.86 -16.00 -10.32
N SER A 402 -3.05 -16.38 -10.81
CA SER A 402 -3.26 -16.69 -12.23
C SER A 402 -3.23 -15.45 -13.14
N ILE A 403 -3.47 -14.26 -12.57
CA ILE A 403 -3.47 -12.99 -13.31
C ILE A 403 -2.24 -12.14 -13.08
N ASP A 404 -1.46 -12.39 -12.03
CA ASP A 404 -0.44 -11.44 -11.56
C ASP A 404 0.56 -10.98 -12.62
N GLU A 405 1.05 -11.92 -13.42
CA GLU A 405 2.01 -11.63 -14.48
C GLU A 405 1.37 -10.82 -15.62
N GLU A 406 0.19 -11.24 -16.08
CA GLU A 406 -0.53 -10.58 -17.17
C GLU A 406 -1.05 -9.20 -16.75
N PHE A 407 -1.50 -9.08 -15.50
CA PHE A 407 -1.92 -7.83 -14.90
C PHE A 407 -0.76 -6.84 -14.76
N ARG A 408 0.43 -7.32 -14.37
CA ARG A 408 1.65 -6.49 -14.32
C ARG A 408 2.07 -6.01 -15.71
N LYS A 409 1.99 -6.87 -16.73
CA LYS A 409 2.25 -6.50 -18.14
C LYS A 409 1.25 -5.45 -18.63
N THR A 410 -0.02 -5.64 -18.31
CA THR A 410 -1.12 -4.77 -18.72
C THR A 410 -1.06 -3.41 -18.01
N PHE A 411 -0.78 -3.39 -16.71
CA PHE A 411 -0.75 -2.21 -15.85
C PHE A 411 0.59 -2.05 -15.11
N PRO A 412 1.70 -1.80 -15.81
CA PRO A 412 3.01 -1.73 -15.18
C PRO A 412 3.08 -0.54 -14.21
N THR A 413 3.73 -0.77 -13.07
CA THR A 413 4.11 0.30 -12.12
C THR A 413 5.41 0.99 -12.53
N GLU A 414 6.21 0.34 -13.37
CA GLU A 414 7.54 0.76 -13.80
C GLU A 414 7.49 1.77 -14.97
N SER A 415 8.66 2.26 -15.40
CA SER A 415 8.75 3.38 -16.35
C SER A 415 8.31 3.00 -17.79
N ASN A 416 8.20 1.70 -18.10
CA ASN A 416 7.77 1.26 -19.43
C ASN A 416 6.24 1.19 -19.51
N PRO A 417 5.59 1.96 -20.40
CA PRO A 417 4.15 1.91 -20.51
C PRO A 417 3.70 0.54 -21.06
N GLY A 418 2.70 -0.07 -20.42
CA GLY A 418 2.14 -1.38 -20.81
C GLY A 418 1.44 -1.33 -22.18
N PRO A 419 0.92 -2.45 -22.72
CA PRO A 419 0.45 -2.55 -24.10
C PRO A 419 -0.45 -1.38 -24.56
N PHE A 420 -1.58 -1.17 -23.88
CA PHE A 420 -2.51 -0.09 -24.25
C PHE A 420 -2.08 1.28 -23.71
N ASN A 421 -1.39 1.32 -22.55
CA ASN A 421 -0.86 2.59 -22.03
C ASN A 421 0.27 3.15 -22.92
N GLY A 422 1.01 2.27 -23.58
CA GLY A 422 2.03 2.59 -24.58
C GLY A 422 1.38 3.18 -25.81
N THR A 423 0.30 2.56 -26.30
CA THR A 423 -0.51 3.13 -27.39
C THR A 423 -1.04 4.51 -27.02
N ILE A 424 -1.63 4.69 -25.83
CA ILE A 424 -2.11 5.99 -25.31
C ILE A 424 -0.98 7.01 -25.24
N SER A 425 0.18 6.62 -24.72
CA SER A 425 1.33 7.52 -24.58
C SER A 425 1.91 7.92 -25.94
N SER A 426 1.87 7.01 -26.91
CA SER A 426 2.38 7.22 -28.28
C SER A 426 1.41 7.94 -29.21
N PHE A 427 0.10 7.96 -28.87
CA PHE A 427 -0.91 8.69 -29.62
C PHE A 427 -0.48 10.15 -29.82
N SER A 428 -0.77 10.73 -30.99
CA SER A 428 -0.43 12.12 -31.29
C SER A 428 -1.38 12.62 -32.36
N LEU A 429 -1.93 13.82 -32.17
CA LEU A 429 -2.65 14.54 -33.23
C LEU A 429 -1.70 15.08 -34.31
N ASP A 430 -0.38 14.94 -34.11
CA ASP A 430 0.67 15.44 -34.99
C ASP A 430 0.57 16.96 -35.23
N THR A 431 -0.03 17.68 -34.28
CA THR A 431 -0.19 19.15 -34.30
C THR A 431 1.15 19.84 -34.51
N GLY A 432 2.24 19.34 -33.92
CA GLY A 432 3.59 19.86 -34.13
C GLY A 432 4.07 19.83 -35.59
N LYS A 433 3.72 18.78 -36.36
CA LYS A 433 4.03 18.71 -37.81
C LYS A 433 3.16 19.71 -38.58
N LEU A 434 1.89 19.82 -38.21
CA LEU A 434 0.95 20.77 -38.82
C LEU A 434 1.37 22.22 -38.58
N ILE A 435 1.82 22.55 -37.36
CA ILE A 435 2.32 23.87 -36.96
C ILE A 435 3.54 24.31 -37.79
N LYS A 436 4.42 23.37 -38.16
CA LYS A 436 5.61 23.65 -38.98
C LYS A 436 5.28 23.87 -40.45
N ASN A 437 4.12 23.44 -40.92
CA ASN A 437 3.71 23.58 -42.31
C ASN A 437 3.21 25.02 -42.57
N ARG A 438 3.86 25.72 -43.51
CA ARG A 438 3.48 27.09 -43.91
C ARG A 438 2.03 27.20 -44.36
N LYS A 439 1.44 26.12 -44.91
CA LYS A 439 0.03 26.05 -45.32
C LYS A 439 -0.95 26.29 -44.19
N TYR A 440 -0.59 25.94 -42.95
CA TYR A 440 -1.49 25.96 -41.79
C TYR A 440 -1.21 27.14 -40.83
N LYS A 441 -0.54 28.20 -41.32
CA LYS A 441 -0.18 29.38 -40.53
C LYS A 441 -1.39 30.03 -39.85
N ASP A 442 -2.52 30.09 -40.53
CA ASP A 442 -3.76 30.74 -40.06
C ASP A 442 -4.44 30.00 -38.90
N VAL A 443 -4.10 28.71 -38.69
CA VAL A 443 -4.67 27.87 -37.63
C VAL A 443 -3.63 27.45 -36.59
N LYS A 444 -2.44 28.05 -36.62
CA LYS A 444 -1.31 27.69 -35.75
C LYS A 444 -1.68 27.76 -34.26
N LEU A 445 -2.39 28.80 -33.85
CA LEU A 445 -2.76 29.01 -32.45
C LEU A 445 -3.81 27.98 -31.97
N GLN A 446 -4.74 27.59 -32.83
CA GLN A 446 -5.70 26.52 -32.55
C GLN A 446 -4.99 25.17 -32.44
N LEU A 447 -3.99 24.90 -33.28
CA LEU A 447 -3.18 23.68 -33.19
C LEU A 447 -2.31 23.63 -31.92
N GLU A 448 -1.79 24.76 -31.46
CA GLU A 448 -1.09 24.87 -30.18
C GLU A 448 -2.03 24.56 -29.00
N PHE A 449 -3.25 25.10 -29.00
CA PHE A 449 -4.28 24.75 -28.02
C PHE A 449 -4.64 23.26 -28.04
N LEU A 450 -4.81 22.67 -29.23
CA LEU A 450 -5.10 21.23 -29.33
C LEU A 450 -3.95 20.37 -28.82
N ARG A 451 -2.69 20.80 -29.00
CA ARG A 451 -1.52 20.10 -28.42
C ARG A 451 -1.59 20.09 -26.89
N THR A 452 -1.94 21.22 -26.29
CA THR A 452 -2.04 21.32 -24.83
C THR A 452 -3.21 20.51 -24.27
N GLU A 453 -4.35 20.49 -24.96
CA GLU A 453 -5.50 19.67 -24.54
C GLU A 453 -5.23 18.17 -24.71
N GLU A 454 -4.54 17.75 -25.77
CA GLU A 454 -4.13 16.36 -25.97
C GLU A 454 -3.25 15.85 -24.82
N GLU A 455 -2.24 16.61 -24.42
CA GLU A 455 -1.37 16.29 -23.29
C GLU A 455 -2.15 16.21 -21.97
N LYS A 456 -3.07 17.14 -21.73
CA LYS A 456 -3.93 17.16 -20.54
C LYS A 456 -4.81 15.92 -20.46
N ILE A 457 -5.50 15.55 -21.55
CA ILE A 457 -6.36 14.36 -21.60
C ILE A 457 -5.56 13.09 -21.32
N LYS A 458 -4.35 12.96 -21.88
CA LYS A 458 -3.48 11.80 -21.63
C LYS A 458 -3.13 11.65 -20.15
N ILE A 459 -2.83 12.75 -19.46
CA ILE A 459 -2.48 12.73 -18.03
C ILE A 459 -3.69 12.33 -17.19
N GLU A 460 -4.84 12.99 -17.39
CA GLU A 460 -6.09 12.68 -16.67
C GLU A 460 -6.49 11.21 -16.88
N LEU A 461 -6.28 10.70 -18.09
CA LEU A 461 -6.51 9.30 -18.43
C LEU A 461 -5.54 8.36 -17.70
N GLN A 462 -4.25 8.69 -17.64
CA GLN A 462 -3.26 7.91 -16.89
C GLN A 462 -3.55 7.86 -15.39
N GLU A 463 -3.98 8.97 -14.79
CA GLU A 463 -4.41 9.02 -13.39
C GLU A 463 -5.65 8.15 -13.15
N THR A 464 -6.62 8.23 -14.06
CA THR A 464 -7.84 7.41 -14.00
C THR A 464 -7.52 5.93 -14.12
N ILE A 465 -6.69 5.52 -15.09
CA ILE A 465 -6.24 4.13 -15.27
C ILE A 465 -5.54 3.65 -13.99
N ARG A 466 -4.66 4.47 -13.40
CA ARG A 466 -3.92 4.15 -12.19
C ARG A 466 -4.84 3.94 -10.98
N GLN A 467 -5.91 4.72 -10.84
CA GLN A 467 -6.89 4.53 -9.78
C GLN A 467 -7.76 3.29 -10.00
N ARG A 468 -8.29 3.12 -11.22
CA ARG A 468 -9.12 1.96 -11.59
C ARG A 468 -8.37 0.64 -11.49
N LYS A 469 -7.07 0.63 -11.79
CA LYS A 469 -6.17 -0.52 -11.60
C LYS A 469 -6.30 -1.10 -10.20
N LYS A 470 -6.21 -0.26 -9.16
CA LYS A 470 -6.31 -0.70 -7.76
C LYS A 470 -7.67 -1.34 -7.48
N GLU A 471 -8.74 -0.66 -7.89
CA GLU A 471 -10.13 -1.11 -7.67
C GLU A 471 -10.43 -2.44 -8.36
N MET A 472 -9.83 -2.68 -9.53
CA MET A 472 -9.92 -3.95 -10.25
C MET A 472 -9.21 -5.05 -9.49
N TYR A 473 -7.93 -4.85 -9.15
CA TYR A 473 -7.12 -5.89 -8.53
C TYR A 473 -7.60 -6.23 -7.12
N SER A 474 -7.92 -5.22 -6.29
CA SER A 474 -8.49 -5.47 -4.95
C SER A 474 -9.91 -6.04 -5.00
N GLY A 475 -10.61 -5.88 -6.13
CA GLY A 475 -11.97 -6.38 -6.33
C GLY A 475 -12.07 -7.89 -6.12
N LEU A 476 -11.05 -8.66 -6.54
CA LEU A 476 -11.03 -10.11 -6.40
C LEU A 476 -11.18 -10.56 -4.94
N THR A 477 -10.38 -9.99 -4.03
CA THR A 477 -10.45 -10.30 -2.60
C THR A 477 -11.70 -9.70 -1.95
N THR A 478 -12.13 -8.51 -2.37
CA THR A 478 -13.33 -7.85 -1.83
C THR A 478 -14.59 -8.66 -2.12
N THR A 479 -14.78 -9.17 -3.34
CA THR A 479 -15.96 -9.97 -3.71
C THR A 479 -16.00 -11.31 -2.95
N ILE A 480 -14.84 -11.94 -2.72
CA ILE A 480 -14.73 -13.14 -1.87
C ILE A 480 -15.13 -12.80 -0.44
N LYS A 481 -14.61 -11.70 0.11
CA LYS A 481 -14.94 -11.25 1.46
C LYS A 481 -16.44 -10.97 1.64
N GLU A 482 -17.06 -10.30 0.68
CA GLU A 482 -18.51 -10.04 0.67
C GLU A 482 -19.31 -11.33 0.66
N THR A 483 -18.89 -12.33 -0.12
CA THR A 483 -19.52 -13.65 -0.14
C THR A 483 -19.34 -14.38 1.18
N MET A 484 -18.20 -14.21 1.86
CA MET A 484 -17.89 -14.83 3.16
C MET A 484 -18.52 -14.11 4.35
N GLN A 485 -19.09 -12.91 4.16
CA GLN A 485 -19.56 -12.07 5.26
C GLN A 485 -20.59 -12.77 6.15
N THR A 486 -21.63 -13.36 5.57
CA THR A 486 -22.69 -14.04 6.33
C THR A 486 -22.16 -15.24 7.11
N CYS A 487 -21.16 -15.94 6.57
CA CYS A 487 -20.48 -17.03 7.25
C CYS A 487 -19.78 -16.57 8.53
N TYR A 488 -19.09 -15.42 8.48
CA TYR A 488 -18.48 -14.86 9.68
C TYR A 488 -19.54 -14.47 10.71
N GLU A 489 -20.62 -13.83 10.29
CA GLU A 489 -21.73 -13.42 11.17
C GLU A 489 -22.42 -14.62 11.83
N ASP A 490 -22.58 -15.74 11.12
CA ASP A 490 -23.14 -16.97 11.68
C ASP A 490 -22.15 -17.69 12.61
N ALA A 491 -20.86 -17.71 12.25
CA ALA A 491 -19.82 -18.29 13.08
C ALA A 491 -19.58 -17.50 14.39
N GLN A 492 -19.84 -16.18 14.40
CA GLN A 492 -19.78 -15.33 15.60
C GLN A 492 -20.82 -15.74 16.65
N LYS A 493 -21.98 -16.25 16.22
CA LYS A 493 -23.08 -16.69 17.10
C LYS A 493 -22.79 -18.02 17.82
N CYS A 494 -21.70 -18.71 17.46
CA CYS A 494 -21.34 -19.97 18.09
C CYS A 494 -20.77 -19.74 19.50
N GLU A 495 -21.41 -20.35 20.50
CA GLU A 495 -21.01 -20.29 21.91
C GLU A 495 -20.94 -21.69 22.53
N GLY A 496 -20.26 -21.78 23.69
CA GLY A 496 -20.22 -23.01 24.49
C GLY A 496 -19.23 -24.09 24.02
N LYS A 497 -19.38 -25.29 24.61
CA LYS A 497 -18.51 -26.45 24.37
C LYS A 497 -18.71 -26.96 22.94
N GLY A 498 -17.61 -27.13 22.18
CA GLY A 498 -17.66 -27.54 20.77
C GLY A 498 -17.69 -26.38 19.77
N ARG A 499 -17.57 -25.12 20.23
CA ARG A 499 -17.51 -23.93 19.37
C ARG A 499 -16.53 -24.06 18.19
N LEU A 500 -15.30 -24.51 18.44
CA LEU A 500 -14.27 -24.67 17.40
C LEU A 500 -14.77 -25.51 16.22
N GLU A 501 -15.33 -26.69 16.51
CA GLU A 501 -15.76 -27.62 15.47
C GLU A 501 -17.04 -27.14 14.78
N ASN A 502 -17.97 -26.52 15.53
CA ASN A 502 -19.14 -25.88 14.95
C ASN A 502 -18.76 -24.74 13.99
N THR A 503 -17.81 -23.91 14.39
CA THR A 503 -17.26 -22.83 13.57
C THR A 503 -16.60 -23.38 12.31
N ARG A 504 -15.76 -24.40 12.40
CA ARG A 504 -15.16 -25.07 11.24
C ARG A 504 -16.22 -25.59 10.29
N LYS A 505 -17.25 -26.24 10.83
CA LYS A 505 -18.37 -26.77 10.06
C LYS A 505 -19.13 -25.66 9.31
N ILE A 506 -19.43 -24.54 9.96
CA ILE A 506 -20.09 -23.39 9.32
C ILE A 506 -19.25 -22.88 8.14
N ILE A 507 -17.95 -22.67 8.36
CA ILE A 507 -17.05 -22.17 7.30
C ILE A 507 -16.99 -23.15 6.12
N ARG A 508 -16.77 -24.45 6.39
CA ARG A 508 -16.74 -25.49 5.34
C ARG A 508 -18.05 -25.53 4.55
N GLN A 509 -19.19 -25.61 5.24
CA GLN A 509 -20.50 -25.68 4.60
C GLN A 509 -20.80 -24.44 3.73
N HIS A 510 -20.46 -23.25 4.23
CA HIS A 510 -20.67 -22.02 3.49
C HIS A 510 -19.81 -21.98 2.23
N VAL A 511 -18.53 -22.33 2.33
CA VAL A 511 -17.64 -22.31 1.17
C VAL A 511 -18.01 -23.42 0.19
N ASP A 512 -18.38 -24.63 0.64
CA ASP A 512 -18.85 -25.68 -0.27
C ASP A 512 -20.09 -25.27 -1.06
N ALA A 513 -21.04 -24.59 -0.40
CA ALA A 513 -22.24 -24.08 -1.06
C ALA A 513 -21.95 -22.94 -2.05
N ASN A 514 -20.89 -22.15 -1.81
CA ASN A 514 -20.62 -20.92 -2.56
C ASN A 514 -19.38 -20.98 -3.45
N LYS A 515 -18.49 -21.96 -3.37
CA LYS A 515 -17.17 -21.94 -4.05
C LYS A 515 -17.29 -21.76 -5.55
N ASN A 516 -18.27 -22.42 -6.17
CA ASN A 516 -18.53 -22.28 -7.60
C ASN A 516 -18.98 -20.87 -7.98
N THR A 517 -19.85 -20.24 -7.20
CA THR A 517 -20.39 -18.91 -7.53
C THR A 517 -19.49 -17.78 -7.06
N MET A 518 -18.74 -17.98 -5.97
CA MET A 518 -17.85 -16.99 -5.35
C MET A 518 -16.71 -16.60 -6.29
N PHE A 519 -16.00 -17.56 -6.86
CA PHE A 519 -14.90 -17.29 -7.79
C PHE A 519 -15.39 -16.73 -9.13
N GLU A 520 -16.53 -17.20 -9.63
CA GLU A 520 -17.15 -16.66 -10.85
C GLU A 520 -17.59 -15.21 -10.64
N LYS A 521 -18.22 -14.88 -9.51
CA LYS A 521 -18.57 -13.50 -9.15
C LYS A 521 -17.35 -12.60 -9.07
N ALA A 522 -16.26 -13.07 -8.45
CA ALA A 522 -15.02 -12.29 -8.36
C ALA A 522 -14.41 -12.00 -9.74
N LYS A 523 -14.41 -13.00 -10.63
CA LYS A 523 -14.03 -12.81 -12.04
C LYS A 523 -14.94 -11.80 -12.72
N ASP A 524 -16.25 -11.97 -12.65
CA ASP A 524 -17.23 -11.14 -13.36
C ASP A 524 -17.19 -9.69 -12.89
N GLU A 525 -17.00 -9.46 -11.60
CA GLU A 525 -16.82 -8.12 -11.03
C GLU A 525 -15.55 -7.43 -11.56
N MET A 526 -14.42 -8.13 -11.55
CA MET A 526 -13.17 -7.59 -12.12
C MET A 526 -13.32 -7.30 -13.63
N MET A 527 -13.96 -8.20 -14.38
CA MET A 527 -14.21 -8.03 -15.82
C MET A 527 -15.18 -6.88 -16.10
N SER A 528 -16.19 -6.68 -15.26
CA SER A 528 -17.09 -5.53 -15.32
C SER A 528 -16.33 -4.22 -15.15
N LYS A 529 -15.46 -4.14 -14.14
CA LYS A 529 -14.59 -2.96 -13.92
C LYS A 529 -13.64 -2.71 -15.10
N LEU A 530 -13.08 -3.75 -15.69
CA LEU A 530 -12.22 -3.63 -16.87
C LEU A 530 -12.99 -3.15 -18.11
N LYS A 531 -14.22 -3.61 -18.30
CA LYS A 531 -15.11 -3.12 -19.37
C LYS A 531 -15.53 -1.67 -19.15
N ASN A 532 -15.78 -1.26 -17.90
CA ASN A 532 -16.10 0.13 -17.59
C ASN A 532 -14.91 1.08 -17.87
N LEU A 533 -13.67 0.61 -17.69
CA LEU A 533 -12.48 1.35 -18.11
C LEU A 533 -12.47 1.62 -19.63
N LYS A 534 -12.98 0.67 -20.45
CA LYS A 534 -13.13 0.86 -21.91
C LYS A 534 -14.14 1.97 -22.20
N VAL A 535 -15.32 1.88 -21.62
CA VAL A 535 -16.49 2.68 -22.02
C VAL A 535 -16.42 4.14 -21.55
N CYS A 536 -16.01 4.39 -20.30
CA CYS A 536 -16.22 5.70 -19.67
C CYS A 536 -15.09 6.72 -19.84
N HIS A 537 -13.88 6.30 -20.20
CA HIS A 537 -12.71 7.18 -20.06
C HIS A 537 -11.71 7.14 -21.22
N ILE A 538 -11.66 6.05 -21.99
CA ILE A 538 -10.70 5.87 -23.09
C ILE A 538 -11.39 6.04 -24.47
N ILE A 539 -12.68 5.72 -24.55
CA ILE A 539 -13.44 5.64 -25.82
C ILE A 539 -14.34 6.86 -26.08
N SER A 540 -14.72 7.60 -25.03
CA SER A 540 -15.48 8.86 -25.15
C SER A 540 -14.54 10.05 -25.24
#